data_AF-A0AAV5D9S4-F1
#
_entry.id   AF-A0AAV5D9S4-F1
#
_cell.length_a   1.000
_cell.length_b   1.000
_cell.length_c   1.000
_cell.angle_alpha   90.00
_cell.angle_beta   90.00
_cell.angle_gamma   90.00
#
_symmetry.space_group_name_H-M   'P 1'
#
loop_
_entity.id
_entity.type
_entity.pdbx_description
1 polymer ?
#
loop_
_entity_poly.entity_id
_entity_poly.type
_entity_poly.pdbx_seq_one_letter_code
_entity_poly.pdbx_strand_id
1 'polypeptide(L)'
;MTPDLYAASVVPIGALYALSLWFSNSAYIYLSVSFIQMLKALMPVAVYSLAVALRTDAFRRATMLNMLGVSAGVAVAAYGEARFDARGVALQLAAVAAEATRLVLIQILLTSKGVKLNPITSLYYIAPCCLVFLAVPWYFVELPRLSAASAAGTMVRPDVVVFGTNCLCAFALNLAVFLLVGKTSALTMNVAGVVKDWLLIAFSWTVIKDTVTPINLIGYGIAFLGVAYYNHAKLQGLKAKEAQRKAAATAAAKEDDAEAGARLLPPHKDGDDDGGHKN
;
A
#
# COMPACT_ATOMS: atom_id res chain seq x y z
N MET A 1 -15.65 -17.38 4.51
CA MET A 1 -14.93 -17.39 3.23
C MET A 1 -14.92 -18.82 2.73
N THR A 2 -15.38 -19.09 1.51
CA THR A 2 -15.22 -20.42 0.91
C THR A 2 -13.72 -20.70 0.69
N PRO A 3 -13.24 -21.93 0.93
CA PRO A 3 -11.82 -22.28 0.81
C PRO A 3 -11.26 -22.02 -0.60
N ASP A 4 -12.09 -22.14 -1.64
CA ASP A 4 -11.70 -21.83 -3.02
C ASP A 4 -11.46 -20.34 -3.26
N LEU A 5 -12.26 -19.48 -2.61
CA LEU A 5 -12.10 -18.03 -2.67
C LEU A 5 -10.83 -17.60 -1.96
N TYR A 6 -10.53 -18.27 -0.85
CA TYR A 6 -9.33 -18.07 -0.06
C TYR A 6 -8.08 -18.50 -0.86
N ALA A 7 -8.08 -19.71 -1.41
CA ALA A 7 -6.97 -20.22 -2.21
C ALA A 7 -6.74 -19.38 -3.48
N ALA A 8 -7.79 -19.04 -4.23
CA ALA A 8 -7.64 -18.32 -5.49
C ALA A 8 -7.29 -16.82 -5.31
N SER A 9 -7.63 -16.21 -4.16
CA SER A 9 -7.45 -14.77 -3.95
C SER A 9 -6.31 -14.43 -2.98
N VAL A 10 -6.14 -15.20 -1.89
CA VAL A 10 -5.17 -14.88 -0.83
C VAL A 10 -3.78 -15.41 -1.16
N VAL A 11 -3.68 -16.59 -1.79
CA VAL A 11 -2.40 -17.18 -2.19
C VAL A 11 -1.59 -16.29 -3.13
N PRO A 12 -2.13 -15.74 -4.24
CA PRO A 12 -1.36 -14.86 -5.11
C PRO A 12 -0.93 -13.56 -4.41
N ILE A 13 -1.75 -13.03 -3.48
CA ILE A 13 -1.40 -11.85 -2.67
C ILE A 13 -0.26 -12.18 -1.72
N GLY A 14 -0.30 -13.35 -1.07
CA GLY A 14 0.76 -13.84 -0.20
C GLY A 14 2.06 -14.08 -0.95
N ALA A 15 1.99 -14.65 -2.15
CA ALA A 15 3.14 -14.86 -3.03
C ALA A 15 3.79 -13.54 -3.45
N LEU A 16 3.00 -12.56 -3.91
CA LEU A 16 3.50 -11.24 -4.30
C LEU A 16 4.10 -10.50 -3.10
N TYR A 17 3.51 -10.64 -1.91
CA TYR A 17 4.06 -10.05 -0.70
C TYR A 17 5.40 -10.68 -0.33
N ALA A 18 5.47 -12.01 -0.32
CA ALA A 18 6.72 -12.74 -0.08
C ALA A 18 7.83 -12.33 -1.07
N LEU A 19 7.48 -12.22 -2.35
CA LEU A 19 8.38 -11.79 -3.40
C LEU A 19 8.88 -10.36 -3.18
N SER A 20 7.97 -9.43 -2.83
CA SER A 20 8.36 -8.05 -2.51
C SER A 20 9.30 -7.95 -1.30
N LEU A 21 9.06 -8.77 -0.27
CA LEU A 21 9.90 -8.81 0.92
C LEU A 21 11.29 -9.35 0.59
N TRP A 22 11.36 -10.46 -0.16
CA TRP A 22 12.63 -11.07 -0.54
C TRP A 22 13.49 -10.13 -1.40
N PHE A 23 12.90 -9.54 -2.45
CA PHE A 23 13.63 -8.64 -3.32
C PHE A 23 14.01 -7.32 -2.64
N SER A 24 13.12 -6.72 -1.82
CA SER A 24 13.47 -5.50 -1.11
C SER A 24 14.54 -5.73 -0.05
N ASN A 25 14.51 -6.88 0.65
CA ASN A 25 15.56 -7.23 1.61
C ASN A 25 16.90 -7.50 0.92
N SER A 26 16.87 -8.18 -0.23
CA SER A 26 18.07 -8.42 -1.05
C SER A 26 18.67 -7.12 -1.59
N ALA A 27 17.85 -6.11 -1.88
CA ALA A 27 18.33 -4.80 -2.35
C ALA A 27 19.23 -4.09 -1.32
N TYR A 28 19.03 -4.27 -0.02
CA TYR A 28 19.89 -3.69 1.03
C TYR A 28 21.33 -4.18 1.01
N ILE A 29 21.61 -5.32 0.35
CA ILE A 29 22.97 -5.83 0.17
C ILE A 29 23.75 -4.93 -0.80
N TYR A 30 23.05 -4.38 -1.80
CA TYR A 30 23.66 -3.65 -2.91
C TYR A 30 23.51 -2.13 -2.77
N LEU A 31 22.38 -1.66 -2.25
CA LEU A 31 21.99 -0.26 -2.23
C LEU A 31 21.97 0.33 -0.83
N SER A 32 22.13 1.64 -0.74
CA SER A 32 21.98 2.41 0.50
C SER A 32 20.50 2.51 0.92
N VAL A 33 20.24 2.72 2.22
CA VAL A 33 18.85 2.81 2.72
C VAL A 33 18.16 4.06 2.13
N SER A 34 18.90 5.18 2.02
CA SER A 34 18.43 6.39 1.36
C SER A 34 17.99 6.14 -0.08
N PHE A 35 18.79 5.41 -0.85
CA PHE A 35 18.51 5.15 -2.25
C PHE A 35 17.36 4.15 -2.44
N ILE A 36 17.25 3.14 -1.57
CA ILE A 36 16.08 2.23 -1.54
C ILE A 36 14.80 3.03 -1.27
N GLN A 37 14.85 3.95 -0.31
CA GLN A 37 13.70 4.77 0.03
C GLN A 37 13.30 5.71 -1.11
N MET A 38 14.29 6.20 -1.88
CA MET A 38 14.06 6.95 -3.10
C MET A 38 13.41 6.10 -4.21
N LEU A 39 13.90 4.89 -4.45
CA LEU A 39 13.30 3.98 -5.44
C LEU A 39 11.86 3.61 -5.04
N LYS A 40 11.56 3.50 -3.74
CA LYS A 40 10.19 3.31 -3.23
C LYS A 40 9.28 4.52 -3.49
N ALA A 41 9.81 5.72 -3.72
CA ALA A 41 9.01 6.87 -4.16
C ALA A 41 8.37 6.66 -5.54
N LEU A 42 8.82 5.66 -6.33
CA LEU A 42 8.16 5.21 -7.57
C LEU A 42 6.93 4.32 -7.32
N MET A 43 6.64 3.91 -6.08
CA MET A 43 5.51 3.04 -5.78
C MET A 43 4.15 3.61 -6.25
N PRO A 44 3.84 4.92 -6.06
CA PRO A 44 2.63 5.51 -6.61
C PRO A 44 2.57 5.45 -8.14
N VAL A 45 3.72 5.58 -8.81
CA VAL A 45 3.85 5.45 -10.28
C VAL A 45 3.51 4.03 -10.70
N ALA A 46 4.12 3.03 -10.07
CA ALA A 46 3.89 1.62 -10.37
C ALA A 46 2.42 1.22 -10.13
N VAL A 47 1.84 1.61 -8.99
CA VAL A 47 0.43 1.32 -8.66
C VAL A 47 -0.51 1.96 -9.67
N TYR A 48 -0.31 3.23 -10.02
CA TYR A 48 -1.17 3.93 -10.98
C TYR A 48 -1.06 3.32 -12.38
N SER A 49 0.16 3.05 -12.85
CA SER A 49 0.38 2.43 -14.17
C SER A 49 -0.27 1.06 -14.27
N LEU A 50 -0.14 0.22 -13.22
CA LEU A 50 -0.81 -1.09 -13.17
C LEU A 50 -2.33 -0.98 -13.09
N ALA A 51 -2.86 -0.04 -12.30
CA ALA A 51 -4.31 0.19 -12.21
C ALA A 51 -4.91 0.66 -13.54
N VAL A 52 -4.21 1.51 -14.29
CA VAL A 52 -4.61 1.88 -15.65
C VAL A 52 -4.52 0.70 -16.61
N ALA A 53 -3.41 -0.06 -16.57
CA ALA A 53 -3.20 -1.21 -17.45
C ALA A 53 -4.25 -2.31 -17.26
N LEU A 54 -4.66 -2.55 -16.01
CA LEU A 54 -5.72 -3.50 -15.66
C LEU A 54 -7.13 -2.90 -15.78
N ARG A 55 -7.26 -1.68 -16.33
CA ARG A 55 -8.52 -0.93 -16.53
C ARG A 55 -9.35 -0.74 -15.24
N THR A 56 -8.70 -0.76 -14.08
CA THR A 56 -9.35 -0.47 -12.79
C THR A 56 -9.54 1.02 -12.55
N ASP A 57 -8.64 1.87 -13.08
CA ASP A 57 -8.73 3.32 -12.97
C ASP A 57 -8.71 4.00 -14.36
N ALA A 58 -9.42 5.13 -14.47
CA ALA A 58 -9.46 5.93 -15.69
C ALA A 58 -8.16 6.71 -15.91
N PHE A 59 -7.63 6.68 -17.14
CA PHE A 59 -6.42 7.39 -17.50
C PHE A 59 -6.61 8.91 -17.43
N ARG A 60 -5.91 9.57 -16.50
CA ARG A 60 -5.80 11.03 -16.41
C ARG A 60 -4.42 11.51 -16.85
N ARG A 61 -4.40 12.40 -17.86
CA ARG A 61 -3.17 13.01 -18.40
C ARG A 61 -2.38 13.77 -17.34
N ALA A 62 -3.05 14.54 -16.48
CA ALA A 62 -2.40 15.29 -15.40
C ALA A 62 -1.67 14.38 -14.40
N THR A 63 -2.27 13.23 -14.05
CA THR A 63 -1.64 12.25 -13.17
C THR A 63 -0.44 11.59 -13.83
N MET A 64 -0.55 11.23 -15.11
CA MET A 64 0.56 10.63 -15.87
C MET A 64 1.76 11.58 -16.01
N LEU A 65 1.52 12.87 -16.31
CA LEU A 65 2.57 13.89 -16.34
C LEU A 65 3.29 14.02 -15.00
N ASN A 66 2.54 14.00 -13.89
CA ASN A 66 3.15 14.01 -12.56
C ASN A 66 4.00 12.76 -12.30
N MET A 67 3.53 11.57 -12.71
CA MET A 67 4.29 10.33 -12.58
C MET A 67 5.59 10.33 -13.39
N LEU A 68 5.60 10.95 -14.58
CA LEU A 68 6.81 11.17 -15.36
C LEU A 68 7.78 12.10 -14.63
N GLY A 69 7.27 13.17 -14.01
CA GLY A 69 8.07 14.07 -13.17
C GLY A 69 8.74 13.36 -11.98
N VAL A 70 8.00 12.51 -11.26
CA VAL A 70 8.57 11.68 -10.18
C VAL A 70 9.65 10.75 -10.72
N SER A 71 9.40 10.09 -11.85
CA SER A 71 10.36 9.17 -12.48
C SER A 71 11.64 9.89 -12.91
N ALA A 72 11.52 11.11 -13.44
CA ALA A 72 12.66 11.95 -13.79
C ALA A 72 13.48 12.35 -12.54
N GLY A 73 12.81 12.74 -11.45
CA GLY A 73 13.48 13.04 -10.18
C GLY A 73 14.28 11.86 -9.65
N VAL A 74 13.70 10.66 -9.69
CA VAL A 74 14.38 9.42 -9.29
C VAL A 74 15.55 9.08 -10.22
N ALA A 75 15.43 9.33 -11.53
CA ALA A 75 16.53 9.12 -12.48
C ALA A 75 17.72 10.08 -12.22
N VAL A 76 17.44 11.36 -11.95
CA VAL A 76 18.46 12.34 -11.55
C VAL A 76 19.12 11.93 -10.24
N ALA A 77 18.32 11.46 -9.27
CA ALA A 77 18.86 10.96 -8.02
C ALA A 77 19.73 9.72 -8.23
N ALA A 78 19.33 8.77 -9.07
CA ALA A 78 20.12 7.58 -9.36
C ALA A 78 21.47 7.93 -10.02
N TYR A 79 21.52 8.96 -10.86
CA TYR A 79 22.76 9.43 -11.49
C TYR A 79 23.79 9.95 -10.48
N GLY A 80 23.33 10.59 -9.40
CA GLY A 80 24.21 11.11 -8.36
C GLY A 80 24.62 10.09 -7.29
N GLU A 81 24.13 8.85 -7.34
CA GLU A 81 24.30 7.86 -6.26
C GLU A 81 25.70 7.24 -6.26
N ALA A 82 26.37 7.31 -5.12
CA ALA A 82 27.74 6.81 -4.96
C ALA A 82 27.80 5.27 -4.98
N ARG A 83 26.76 4.59 -4.48
CA ARG A 83 26.65 3.12 -4.47
C ARG A 83 25.65 2.62 -5.51
N PHE A 84 25.71 3.17 -6.71
CA PHE A 84 24.84 2.72 -7.79
C PHE A 84 25.21 1.29 -8.22
N ASP A 85 24.33 0.34 -7.92
CA ASP A 85 24.41 -1.04 -8.41
C ASP A 85 23.14 -1.38 -9.20
N ALA A 86 23.30 -1.67 -10.49
CA ALA A 86 22.16 -1.95 -11.38
C ALA A 86 21.37 -3.21 -10.98
N ARG A 87 22.02 -4.21 -10.36
CA ARG A 87 21.34 -5.42 -9.85
C ARG A 87 20.52 -5.08 -8.63
N GLY A 88 21.07 -4.29 -7.72
CA GLY A 88 20.34 -3.73 -6.58
C GLY A 88 19.10 -2.94 -7.01
N VAL A 89 19.25 -2.08 -8.01
CA VAL A 89 18.14 -1.30 -8.59
C VAL A 89 17.09 -2.24 -9.21
N ALA A 90 17.51 -3.22 -10.01
CA ALA A 90 16.59 -4.19 -10.61
C ALA A 90 15.80 -4.98 -9.57
N LEU A 91 16.46 -5.44 -8.49
CA LEU A 91 15.81 -6.11 -7.36
C LEU A 91 14.80 -5.18 -6.68
N GLN A 92 15.19 -3.94 -6.39
CA GLN A 92 14.30 -3.00 -5.71
C GLN A 92 13.10 -2.60 -6.59
N LEU A 93 13.29 -2.43 -7.90
CA LEU A 93 12.19 -2.18 -8.85
C LEU A 93 11.26 -3.39 -8.98
N ALA A 94 11.81 -4.61 -9.01
CA ALA A 94 11.00 -5.84 -8.98
C ALA A 94 10.19 -5.95 -7.69
N ALA A 95 10.77 -5.56 -6.54
CA ALA A 95 10.06 -5.50 -5.26
C ALA A 95 8.89 -4.50 -5.32
N VAL A 96 9.12 -3.30 -5.86
CA VAL A 96 8.09 -2.27 -6.04
C VAL A 96 6.99 -2.74 -6.99
N ALA A 97 7.34 -3.42 -8.08
CA ALA A 97 6.36 -3.98 -9.01
C ALA A 97 5.50 -5.08 -8.37
N ALA A 98 6.10 -5.99 -7.62
CA ALA A 98 5.39 -7.03 -6.89
C ALA A 98 4.45 -6.43 -5.82
N GLU A 99 4.94 -5.44 -5.06
CA GLU A 99 4.15 -4.73 -4.05
C GLU A 99 3.00 -3.93 -4.68
N ALA A 100 3.25 -3.24 -5.79
CA ALA A 100 2.22 -2.52 -6.52
C ALA A 100 1.14 -3.47 -7.09
N THR A 101 1.54 -4.60 -7.66
CA THR A 101 0.61 -5.64 -8.15
C THR A 101 -0.25 -6.18 -7.01
N ARG A 102 0.36 -6.48 -5.86
CA ARG A 102 -0.35 -6.90 -4.64
C ARG A 102 -1.40 -5.87 -4.23
N LEU A 103 -1.04 -4.58 -4.19
CA LEU A 103 -1.95 -3.50 -3.81
C LEU A 103 -3.14 -3.38 -4.77
N VAL A 104 -2.91 -3.47 -6.09
CA VAL A 104 -3.99 -3.41 -7.09
C VAL A 104 -4.90 -4.63 -7.00
N LEU A 105 -4.37 -5.84 -6.78
CA LEU A 105 -5.18 -7.04 -6.58
C LEU A 105 -6.03 -6.96 -5.31
N ILE A 106 -5.48 -6.45 -4.20
CA ILE A 106 -6.24 -6.18 -2.98
C ILE A 106 -7.38 -5.19 -3.27
N GLN A 107 -7.09 -4.10 -3.99
CA GLN A 107 -8.10 -3.12 -4.37
C GLN A 107 -9.23 -3.76 -5.21
N ILE A 108 -8.90 -4.55 -6.23
CA ILE A 108 -9.88 -5.26 -7.06
C ILE A 108 -10.78 -6.17 -6.21
N LEU A 109 -10.20 -6.92 -5.28
CA LEU A 109 -10.95 -7.84 -4.42
C LEU A 109 -11.90 -7.12 -3.47
N LEU A 110 -11.44 -6.02 -2.86
CA LEU A 110 -12.25 -5.21 -1.95
C LEU A 110 -13.42 -4.55 -2.71
N THR A 111 -13.17 -4.04 -3.92
CA THR A 111 -14.21 -3.40 -4.75
C THR A 111 -15.18 -4.41 -5.35
N SER A 112 -14.72 -5.56 -5.84
CA SER A 112 -15.59 -6.52 -6.55
C SER A 112 -16.43 -7.41 -5.64
N LYS A 113 -15.92 -7.78 -4.45
CA LYS A 113 -16.57 -8.79 -3.60
C LYS A 113 -17.24 -8.20 -2.36
N GLY A 114 -17.15 -6.88 -2.14
CA GLY A 114 -17.76 -6.20 -0.99
C GLY A 114 -17.29 -6.72 0.38
N VAL A 115 -16.25 -7.55 0.43
CA VAL A 115 -15.78 -8.17 1.66
C VAL A 115 -15.00 -7.13 2.45
N LYS A 116 -15.57 -6.66 3.56
CA LYS A 116 -14.84 -5.88 4.57
C LYS A 116 -13.84 -6.82 5.27
N LEU A 117 -12.67 -7.01 4.67
CA LEU A 117 -11.59 -7.74 5.33
C LEU A 117 -11.00 -6.87 6.43
N ASN A 118 -11.10 -7.35 7.67
CA ASN A 118 -10.40 -6.74 8.79
C ASN A 118 -8.89 -6.89 8.53
N PRO A 119 -8.09 -5.79 8.50
CA PRO A 119 -6.66 -5.83 8.19
C PRO A 119 -5.88 -6.86 9.02
N ILE A 120 -6.27 -7.06 10.28
CA ILE A 120 -5.66 -8.03 11.19
C ILE A 120 -5.93 -9.46 10.74
N THR A 121 -7.17 -9.75 10.35
CA THR A 121 -7.56 -11.06 9.80
C THR A 121 -6.83 -11.33 8.48
N SER A 122 -6.66 -10.32 7.62
CA SER A 122 -5.86 -10.44 6.40
C SER A 122 -4.41 -10.81 6.69
N LEU A 123 -3.77 -10.21 7.71
CA LEU A 123 -2.41 -10.58 8.10
C LEU A 123 -2.34 -12.04 8.57
N TYR A 124 -3.24 -12.46 9.46
CA TYR A 124 -3.25 -13.81 10.00
C TYR A 124 -3.29 -14.87 8.89
N TYR A 125 -4.02 -14.58 7.82
CA TYR A 125 -4.13 -15.44 6.65
C TYR A 125 -2.96 -15.35 5.66
N ILE A 126 -2.38 -14.17 5.49
CA ILE A 126 -1.25 -13.95 4.58
C ILE A 126 0.07 -14.46 5.18
N ALA A 127 0.28 -14.33 6.49
CA ALA A 127 1.52 -14.69 7.18
C ALA A 127 2.00 -16.14 6.94
N PRO A 128 1.18 -17.20 7.12
CA PRO A 128 1.62 -18.56 6.85
C PRO A 128 1.91 -18.80 5.36
N CYS A 129 1.18 -18.13 4.48
CA CYS A 129 1.41 -18.19 3.04
C CYS A 129 2.77 -17.58 2.69
N CYS A 130 3.10 -16.42 3.28
CA CYS A 130 4.41 -15.81 3.13
C CYS A 130 5.53 -16.68 3.68
N LEU A 131 5.34 -17.35 4.83
CA LEU A 131 6.33 -18.29 5.37
C LEU A 131 6.66 -19.38 4.35
N VAL A 132 5.65 -20.01 3.75
CA VAL A 132 5.85 -21.06 2.73
C VAL A 132 6.56 -20.50 1.50
N PHE A 133 6.14 -19.34 1.00
CA PHE A 133 6.77 -18.74 -0.19
C PHE A 133 8.18 -18.20 0.06
N LEU A 134 8.51 -17.73 1.26
CA LEU A 134 9.88 -17.34 1.64
C LEU A 134 10.77 -18.56 1.97
N ALA A 135 10.19 -19.69 2.38
CA ALA A 135 10.96 -20.91 2.62
C ALA A 135 11.61 -21.45 1.33
N VAL A 136 10.97 -21.23 0.17
CA VAL A 136 11.50 -21.62 -1.14
C VAL A 136 12.85 -20.93 -1.44
N PRO A 137 12.96 -19.59 -1.53
CA PRO A 137 14.24 -18.94 -1.77
C PRO A 137 15.25 -19.15 -0.65
N TRP A 138 14.80 -19.29 0.61
CA TRP A 138 15.68 -19.66 1.71
C TRP A 138 16.36 -21.02 1.46
N TYR A 139 15.59 -22.03 1.06
CA TYR A 139 16.12 -23.38 0.79
C TYR A 139 17.08 -23.40 -0.40
N PHE A 140 16.78 -22.66 -1.48
CA PHE A 140 17.59 -22.70 -2.70
C PHE A 140 18.79 -21.76 -2.69
N VAL A 141 18.75 -20.64 -1.96
CA VAL A 141 19.79 -19.60 -2.01
C VAL A 141 20.55 -19.48 -0.70
N GLU A 142 19.85 -19.38 0.43
CA GLU A 142 20.48 -19.12 1.73
C GLU A 142 21.03 -20.40 2.37
N LEU A 143 20.31 -21.52 2.32
CA LEU A 143 20.73 -22.78 2.91
C LEU A 143 22.08 -23.29 2.33
N PRO A 144 22.30 -23.29 1.00
CA PRO A 144 23.59 -23.70 0.45
C PRO A 144 24.72 -22.77 0.89
N ARG A 145 24.48 -21.45 0.94
CA ARG A 145 25.45 -20.45 1.41
C ARG A 145 25.82 -20.65 2.87
N LEU A 146 24.83 -20.89 3.73
CA LEU A 146 25.03 -21.19 5.15
C LEU A 146 25.79 -22.51 5.34
N SER A 147 25.45 -23.54 4.56
CA SER A 147 26.13 -24.84 4.63
C SER A 147 27.59 -24.74 4.20
N ALA A 148 27.88 -23.97 3.14
CA ALA A 148 29.24 -23.72 2.65
C ALA A 148 30.05 -22.88 3.64
N ALA A 149 29.45 -21.85 4.25
CA ALA A 149 30.10 -21.03 5.27
C ALA A 149 30.43 -21.82 6.55
N SER A 150 29.51 -22.70 6.97
CA SER A 150 29.71 -23.62 8.08
C SER A 150 30.81 -24.64 7.78
N ALA A 151 30.84 -25.22 6.57
CA ALA A 151 31.88 -26.13 6.12
C ALA A 151 33.26 -25.46 6.00
N ALA A 152 33.30 -24.16 5.68
CA ALA A 152 34.53 -23.36 5.63
C ALA A 152 35.07 -22.96 7.02
N GLY A 153 34.50 -23.50 8.12
CA GLY A 153 34.95 -23.23 9.48
C GLY A 153 34.62 -21.83 10.00
N THR A 154 33.88 -21.03 9.23
CA THR A 154 33.35 -19.76 9.70
C THR A 154 32.17 -20.11 10.61
N MET A 155 32.33 -19.96 11.92
CA MET A 155 31.25 -20.21 12.87
C MET A 155 30.14 -19.17 12.69
N VAL A 156 29.27 -19.38 11.70
CA VAL A 156 28.02 -18.63 11.53
C VAL A 156 27.04 -19.15 12.58
N ARG A 157 27.31 -18.88 13.86
CA ARG A 157 26.26 -18.95 14.88
C ARG A 157 25.50 -17.64 14.78
N PRO A 158 24.28 -17.62 14.22
CA PRO A 158 23.44 -16.45 14.36
C PRO A 158 23.29 -16.20 15.86
N ASP A 159 23.74 -15.05 16.33
CA ASP A 159 23.54 -14.65 17.72
C ASP A 159 22.03 -14.70 17.97
N VAL A 160 21.62 -15.61 18.85
CA VAL A 160 20.20 -15.88 19.15
C VAL A 160 19.52 -14.61 19.64
N VAL A 161 20.27 -13.72 20.30
CA VAL A 161 19.78 -12.41 20.76
C VAL A 161 19.55 -11.49 19.57
N VAL A 162 20.51 -11.34 18.65
CA VAL A 162 20.36 -10.47 17.47
C VAL A 162 19.25 -10.98 16.54
N PHE A 163 19.22 -12.28 16.28
CA PHE A 163 18.19 -12.89 15.45
C PHE A 163 16.80 -12.77 16.10
N GLY A 164 16.70 -13.10 17.40
CA GLY A 164 15.45 -13.01 18.15
C GLY A 164 14.90 -11.58 18.24
N THR A 165 15.76 -10.61 18.53
CA THR A 165 15.37 -9.19 18.58
C THR A 165 14.96 -8.66 17.22
N ASN A 166 15.64 -9.04 16.14
CA ASN A 166 15.25 -8.66 14.77
C ASN A 166 13.89 -9.27 14.37
N CYS A 167 13.65 -10.55 14.68
CA CYS A 167 12.35 -11.20 14.43
C CYS A 167 11.22 -10.53 15.24
N LEU A 168 11.47 -10.22 16.51
CA LEU A 168 10.50 -9.54 17.36
C LEU A 168 10.19 -8.12 16.85
N CYS A 169 11.22 -7.37 16.42
CA CYS A 169 11.07 -6.06 15.81
C CYS A 169 10.26 -6.13 14.51
N ALA A 170 10.56 -7.08 13.63
CA ALA A 170 9.82 -7.29 12.39
C ALA A 170 8.34 -7.66 12.65
N PHE A 171 8.07 -8.51 13.64
CA PHE A 171 6.72 -8.84 14.05
C PHE A 171 5.97 -7.62 14.61
N ALA A 172 6.61 -6.87 15.50
CA ALA A 172 6.04 -5.65 16.08
C ALA A 172 5.75 -4.59 15.01
N LEU A 173 6.64 -4.40 14.04
CA LEU A 173 6.45 -3.49 12.92
C LEU A 173 5.27 -3.91 12.05
N ASN A 174 5.16 -5.19 11.70
CA ASN A 174 4.01 -5.69 10.95
C ASN A 174 2.72 -5.48 11.74
N LEU A 175 2.66 -5.89 13.01
CA LEU A 175 1.49 -5.69 13.87
C LEU A 175 1.11 -4.20 13.96
N ALA A 176 2.08 -3.32 14.16
CA ALA A 176 1.86 -1.87 14.22
C ALA A 176 1.28 -1.33 12.91
N VAL A 177 1.79 -1.76 11.74
CA VAL A 177 1.25 -1.37 10.43
C VAL A 177 -0.22 -1.77 10.31
N PHE A 178 -0.58 -3.02 10.64
CA PHE A 178 -1.98 -3.45 10.55
C PHE A 178 -2.90 -2.76 11.56
N LEU A 179 -2.44 -2.54 12.79
CA LEU A 179 -3.18 -1.76 13.79
C LEU A 179 -3.41 -0.33 13.33
N LEU A 180 -2.38 0.29 12.73
CA LEU A 180 -2.47 1.65 12.19
C LEU A 180 -3.47 1.70 11.02
N VAL A 181 -3.46 0.72 10.10
CA VAL A 181 -4.48 0.62 9.04
C VAL A 181 -5.89 0.55 9.63
N GLY A 182 -6.08 -0.23 10.71
CA GLY A 182 -7.40 -0.41 11.32
C GLY A 182 -7.89 0.77 12.17
N LYS A 183 -6.97 1.55 12.76
CA LYS A 183 -7.28 2.65 13.69
C LYS A 183 -7.22 4.03 13.03
N THR A 184 -6.65 4.17 11.85
CA THR A 184 -6.43 5.48 11.20
C THR A 184 -7.13 5.59 9.84
N SER A 185 -7.28 6.83 9.37
CA SER A 185 -7.85 7.10 8.06
C SER A 185 -6.84 6.83 6.95
N ALA A 186 -7.33 6.55 5.74
CA ALA A 186 -6.49 6.46 4.54
C ALA A 186 -5.64 7.73 4.32
N LEU A 187 -6.14 8.89 4.75
CA LEU A 187 -5.42 10.16 4.72
C LEU A 187 -4.21 10.15 5.67
N THR A 188 -4.42 9.74 6.92
CA THR A 188 -3.36 9.67 7.94
C THR A 188 -2.25 8.71 7.51
N MET A 189 -2.60 7.56 6.94
CA MET A 189 -1.63 6.57 6.44
C MET A 189 -0.76 7.11 5.31
N ASN A 190 -1.37 7.85 4.37
CA ASN A 190 -0.66 8.46 3.26
C ASN A 190 0.34 9.53 3.70
N VAL A 191 -0.02 10.36 4.68
CA VAL A 191 0.88 11.40 5.23
C VAL A 191 1.98 10.78 6.08
N ALA A 192 1.61 9.84 6.97
CA ALA A 192 2.57 9.13 7.83
C ALA A 192 3.60 8.35 7.01
N GLY A 193 3.20 7.76 5.88
CA GLY A 193 4.11 7.10 4.95
C GLY A 193 5.21 8.04 4.43
N VAL A 194 4.82 9.23 3.94
CA VAL A 194 5.78 10.24 3.44
C VAL A 194 6.73 10.70 4.54
N VAL A 195 6.21 10.97 5.74
CA VAL A 195 7.04 11.39 6.88
C VAL A 195 8.01 10.27 7.28
N LYS A 196 7.55 9.02 7.35
CA LYS A 196 8.39 7.86 7.64
C LYS A 196 9.52 7.72 6.62
N ASP A 197 9.22 7.90 5.33
CA ASP A 197 10.22 7.83 4.26
C ASP A 197 11.29 8.94 4.42
N TRP A 198 10.90 10.15 4.81
CA TRP A 198 11.82 11.26 5.08
C TRP A 198 12.71 11.01 6.30
N LEU A 199 12.12 10.49 7.38
CA LEU A 199 12.85 10.14 8.59
C LEU A 199 13.89 9.05 8.31
N LEU A 200 13.56 8.06 7.48
CA LEU A 200 14.51 7.01 7.10
C LEU A 200 15.69 7.55 6.28
N ILE A 201 15.45 8.49 5.36
CA ILE A 201 16.53 9.11 4.57
C ILE A 201 17.41 9.98 5.46
N ALA A 202 16.80 10.81 6.32
CA ALA A 202 17.54 11.63 7.27
C ALA A 202 18.35 10.77 8.26
N PHE A 203 17.77 9.68 8.75
CA PHE A 203 18.45 8.72 9.62
C PHE A 203 19.62 8.04 8.90
N SER A 204 19.43 7.62 7.65
CA SER A 204 20.50 6.97 6.89
C SER A 204 21.66 7.91 6.59
N TRP A 205 21.36 9.17 6.29
CA TRP A 205 22.41 10.17 6.07
C TRP A 205 23.17 10.53 7.36
N THR A 206 22.47 10.70 8.48
CA THR A 206 23.09 11.17 9.74
C THR A 206 23.75 10.06 10.55
N VAL A 207 23.11 8.89 10.64
CA VAL A 207 23.54 7.77 11.50
C VAL A 207 24.32 6.74 10.71
N ILE A 208 23.81 6.31 9.55
CA ILE A 208 24.47 5.31 8.69
C ILE A 208 25.61 5.96 7.88
N LYS A 209 25.64 7.30 7.81
CA LYS A 209 26.64 8.10 7.09
C LYS A 209 26.72 7.76 5.61
N ASP A 210 25.57 7.46 5.00
CA ASP A 210 25.48 7.27 3.55
C ASP A 210 25.99 8.53 2.81
N THR A 211 26.73 8.31 1.73
CA THR A 211 27.25 9.40 0.90
C THR A 211 26.14 9.94 0.02
N VAL A 212 25.53 11.06 0.42
CA VAL A 212 24.50 11.76 -0.35
C VAL A 212 25.15 12.93 -1.09
N THR A 213 25.15 12.87 -2.43
CA THR A 213 25.67 13.96 -3.27
C THR A 213 24.65 15.10 -3.40
N PRO A 214 25.09 16.33 -3.72
CA PRO A 214 24.17 17.43 -4.01
C PRO A 214 23.18 17.12 -5.16
N ILE A 215 23.60 16.29 -6.13
CA ILE A 215 22.75 15.86 -7.24
C ILE A 215 21.65 14.93 -6.74
N ASN A 216 21.96 14.02 -5.79
CA ASN A 216 20.93 13.19 -5.15
C ASN A 216 19.87 14.06 -4.49
N LEU A 217 20.28 15.08 -3.72
CA LEU A 217 19.37 16.00 -3.03
C LEU A 217 18.41 16.72 -3.99
N ILE A 218 18.90 17.15 -5.15
CA ILE A 218 18.05 17.76 -6.19
C ILE A 218 17.03 16.74 -6.72
N GLY A 219 17.48 15.54 -7.09
CA GLY A 219 16.60 14.48 -7.58
C GLY A 219 15.54 14.07 -6.54
N TYR A 220 15.96 13.97 -5.27
CA TYR A 220 15.10 13.71 -4.13
C TYR A 220 14.02 14.79 -3.99
N GLY A 221 14.41 16.06 -4.05
CA GLY A 221 13.47 17.19 -4.02
C GLY A 221 12.40 17.12 -5.12
N ILE A 222 12.81 16.86 -6.37
CA ILE A 222 11.90 16.74 -7.51
C ILE A 222 10.94 15.55 -7.31
N ALA A 223 11.47 14.37 -6.96
CA ALA A 223 10.66 13.18 -6.73
C ALA A 223 9.64 13.39 -5.59
N PHE A 224 10.07 14.01 -4.49
CA PHE A 224 9.19 14.28 -3.35
C PHE A 224 8.10 15.29 -3.66
N LEU A 225 8.41 16.39 -4.35
CA LEU A 225 7.39 17.35 -4.74
C LEU A 225 6.33 16.71 -5.64
N GLY A 226 6.75 15.87 -6.59
CA GLY A 226 5.81 15.12 -7.44
C GLY A 226 4.96 14.12 -6.66
N VAL A 227 5.55 13.37 -5.71
CA VAL A 227 4.79 12.44 -4.87
C VAL A 227 3.84 13.18 -3.93
N ALA A 228 4.28 14.29 -3.32
CA ALA A 228 3.47 15.13 -2.45
C ALA A 228 2.28 15.73 -3.22
N TYR A 229 2.51 16.25 -4.43
CA TYR A 229 1.46 16.75 -5.29
C TYR A 229 0.45 15.66 -5.66
N TYR A 230 0.92 14.47 -6.07
CA TYR A 230 0.03 13.34 -6.36
C TYR A 230 -0.79 12.92 -5.15
N ASN A 231 -0.14 12.79 -4.00
CA ASN A 231 -0.78 12.37 -2.77
C ASN A 231 -1.86 13.38 -2.37
N HIS A 232 -1.55 14.68 -2.44
CA HIS A 232 -2.51 15.75 -2.19
C HIS A 232 -3.70 15.74 -3.17
N ALA A 233 -3.45 15.60 -4.48
CA ALA A 233 -4.51 15.53 -5.48
C ALA A 233 -5.40 14.29 -5.29
N LYS A 234 -4.81 13.13 -4.97
CA LYS A 234 -5.55 11.89 -4.69
C LYS A 234 -6.36 11.99 -3.40
N LEU A 235 -5.80 12.61 -2.36
CA LEU A 235 -6.48 12.93 -1.11
C LEU A 235 -7.74 13.76 -1.33
N GLN A 236 -7.64 14.83 -2.12
CA GLN A 236 -8.78 15.69 -2.41
C GLN A 236 -9.89 14.91 -3.13
N GLY A 237 -9.51 14.05 -4.09
CA GLY A 237 -10.47 13.16 -4.76
C GLY A 237 -11.15 12.17 -3.81
N LEU A 238 -10.41 11.58 -2.87
CA LEU A 238 -10.98 10.67 -1.86
C LEU A 238 -11.93 11.41 -0.91
N LYS A 239 -11.56 12.61 -0.43
CA LYS A 239 -12.42 13.44 0.41
C LYS A 239 -13.73 13.82 -0.30
N ALA A 240 -13.66 14.19 -1.58
CA ALA A 240 -14.84 14.51 -2.38
C ALA A 240 -15.77 13.29 -2.54
N LYS A 241 -15.21 12.11 -2.82
CA LYS A 241 -15.98 10.85 -2.91
C LYS A 241 -16.63 10.47 -1.57
N GLU A 242 -15.91 10.62 -0.46
CA GLU A 242 -16.47 10.34 0.87
C GLU A 242 -17.58 11.32 1.25
N ALA A 243 -17.41 12.62 0.95
CA ALA A 243 -18.43 13.63 1.15
C ALA A 243 -19.70 13.36 0.32
N GLN A 244 -19.54 12.98 -0.96
CA GLN A 244 -20.66 12.55 -1.80
C GLN A 244 -21.36 11.32 -1.23
N ARG A 245 -20.61 10.31 -0.75
CA ARG A 245 -21.20 9.11 -0.16
C ARG A 245 -21.96 9.42 1.13
N LYS A 246 -21.45 10.31 1.99
CA LYS A 246 -22.15 10.78 3.18
C LYS A 246 -23.41 11.55 2.82
N ALA A 247 -23.34 12.47 1.85
CA ALA A 247 -24.51 13.22 1.38
C ALA A 247 -25.60 12.31 0.81
N ALA A 248 -25.23 11.30 0.00
CA ALA A 248 -26.16 10.32 -0.55
C ALA A 248 -26.80 9.44 0.55
N ALA A 249 -26.03 9.02 1.55
CA ALA A 249 -26.56 8.26 2.68
C ALA A 249 -27.56 9.08 3.53
N THR A 250 -27.27 10.37 3.77
CA THR A 250 -28.17 11.27 4.48
C THR A 250 -29.44 11.57 3.68
N ALA A 251 -29.36 11.67 2.35
CA ALA A 251 -30.52 11.83 1.47
C ALA A 251 -31.42 10.59 1.50
N ALA A 252 -30.84 9.39 1.37
CA ALA A 252 -31.58 8.14 1.45
C ALA A 252 -32.27 7.93 2.81
N ALA A 253 -31.61 8.29 3.92
CA ALA A 253 -32.23 8.22 5.25
C ALA A 253 -33.42 9.18 5.41
N LYS A 254 -33.35 10.37 4.79
CA LYS A 254 -34.48 11.33 4.81
C LYS A 254 -35.65 10.90 3.94
N GLU A 255 -35.39 10.21 2.82
CA GLU A 255 -36.44 9.63 1.98
C GLU A 255 -37.16 8.47 2.69
N ASP A 256 -36.41 7.59 3.38
CA ASP A 256 -36.98 6.47 4.16
C ASP A 256 -37.86 6.97 5.32
N ASP A 257 -37.41 8.01 6.05
CA ASP A 257 -38.19 8.64 7.12
C ASP A 257 -39.46 9.35 6.60
N ALA A 258 -39.38 9.97 5.42
CA ALA A 258 -40.52 10.62 4.79
C ALA A 258 -41.56 9.60 4.28
N GLU A 259 -41.11 8.48 3.71
CA GLU A 259 -41.98 7.41 3.23
C GLU A 259 -42.63 6.64 4.40
N ALA A 260 -41.91 6.44 5.50
CA ALA A 260 -42.45 5.89 6.74
C ALA A 260 -43.50 6.82 7.37
N GLY A 261 -43.25 8.14 7.38
CA GLY A 261 -44.21 9.14 7.85
C GLY A 261 -45.48 9.20 7.00
N ALA A 262 -45.37 9.04 5.68
CA ALA A 262 -46.51 9.01 4.76
C ALA A 262 -47.39 7.76 4.94
N ARG A 263 -46.80 6.60 5.30
CA ARG A 263 -47.56 5.37 5.58
C ARG A 263 -48.30 5.37 6.93
N LEU A 264 -47.93 6.26 7.85
CA LEU A 264 -48.56 6.40 9.16
C LEU A 264 -49.72 7.41 9.18
N LEU A 265 -49.92 8.17 8.10
CA LEU A 265 -51.08 9.04 7.96
C LEU A 265 -52.32 8.19 7.63
N PRO A 266 -53.40 8.26 8.43
CA PRO A 266 -54.62 7.53 8.13
C PRO A 266 -55.19 7.99 6.79
N PRO A 267 -55.84 7.09 6.00
CA PRO A 267 -56.42 7.47 4.73
C PRO A 267 -57.42 8.62 4.96
N HIS A 268 -57.22 9.70 4.22
CA HIS A 268 -58.12 10.85 4.18
C HIS A 268 -59.51 10.32 3.78
N LYS A 269 -60.46 10.38 4.70
CA LYS A 269 -61.88 10.14 4.38
C LYS A 269 -62.35 11.33 3.58
N ASP A 270 -62.29 11.21 2.26
CA ASP A 270 -63.07 12.04 1.35
C ASP A 270 -64.48 11.41 1.23
N GLY A 271 -65.52 12.21 1.46
CA GLY A 271 -66.95 11.87 1.34
C GLY A 271 -67.73 12.15 2.65
N ASP A 272 -68.72 13.03 2.73
CA ASP A 272 -69.57 13.67 1.72
C ASP A 272 -69.95 15.10 2.17
N ASP A 273 -69.86 16.04 1.25
CA ASP A 273 -70.56 17.33 1.30
C ASP A 273 -71.94 17.10 0.65
N ASP A 274 -72.93 16.73 1.46
CA ASP A 274 -74.33 16.66 1.02
C ASP A 274 -74.93 18.06 1.04
N GLY A 275 -74.78 18.75 -0.09
CA GLY A 275 -75.54 19.93 -0.42
C GLY A 275 -76.83 19.57 -1.16
N GLY A 276 -77.97 19.67 -0.46
CA GLY A 276 -79.11 20.41 -1.01
C GLY A 276 -80.52 19.78 -1.03
N HIS A 277 -81.46 20.70 -0.77
CA HIS A 277 -82.84 20.78 -1.30
C HIS A 277 -84.03 20.18 -0.54
N LYS A 278 -84.76 21.11 0.13
CA LYS A 278 -86.19 21.42 -0.03
C LYS A 278 -87.17 20.26 -0.33
N ASN A 279 -88.00 19.91 0.66
CA ASN A 279 -89.44 20.27 0.75
C ASN A 279 -90.06 19.67 2.01
#